data_AF-A0A9N9PHT1-F1
#
_entry.id   AF-A0A9N9PHT1-F1
#
_cell.length_a   1.000
_cell.length_b   1.000
_cell.length_c   1.000
_cell.angle_alpha   90.00
_cell.angle_beta   90.00
_cell.angle_gamma   90.00
#
_symmetry.space_group_name_H-M   'P 1'
#
loop_
_entity.id
_entity.type
_entity.pdbx_description
1 polymer ?
#
loop_
_entity_poly.entity_id
_entity_poly.type
_entity_poly.pdbx_seq_one_letter_code
_entity_poly.pdbx_strand_id
1 'polypeptide(L)' 'IVKQVNDSIMNFYIKVKASTSDSEKQVREIFINGLSSENYLEAEKFESGILLNELVGRLWVLESERKAKYIKLKAE' A
#
# COMPACT_ATOMS: atom_id res chain seq x y z
N ILE A 1 12.09 -0.77 -10.53
CA ILE A 1 11.16 -0.36 -9.44
C ILE A 1 9.88 -1.16 -9.62
N VAL A 2 9.53 -2.01 -8.65
CA VAL A 2 8.27 -2.77 -8.64
C VAL A 2 7.12 -1.78 -8.43
N LYS A 3 6.06 -1.86 -9.24
CA LYS A 3 4.88 -0.98 -9.13
C LYS A 3 3.67 -1.80 -8.70
N GLN A 4 2.78 -1.18 -7.91
CA GLN A 4 1.54 -1.80 -7.41
C GLN A 4 0.61 -2.19 -8.56
N VAL A 5 0.39 -1.27 -9.52
CA VAL A 5 -0.51 -1.47 -10.67
C VAL A 5 -1.90 -1.94 -10.20
N ASN A 6 -2.22 -3.23 -10.35
CA ASN A 6 -3.50 -3.85 -9.98
C ASN A 6 -3.38 -4.79 -8.77
N ASP A 7 -2.20 -4.92 -8.18
CA ASP A 7 -2.02 -5.70 -6.97
C ASP A 7 -2.71 -5.03 -5.79
N SER A 8 -3.32 -5.85 -4.93
CA SER A 8 -3.73 -5.38 -3.60
C SER A 8 -2.50 -4.89 -2.83
N ILE A 9 -2.71 -3.96 -1.90
CA ILE A 9 -1.64 -3.47 -0.99
C ILE A 9 -0.83 -4.63 -0.39
N MET A 10 -1.51 -5.68 0.09
CA MET A 10 -0.83 -6.81 0.75
C MET A 10 0.02 -7.63 -0.23
N ASN A 11 -0.50 -7.91 -1.43
CA ASN A 11 0.25 -8.65 -2.45
C ASN A 11 1.46 -7.85 -2.93
N PHE A 12 1.27 -6.54 -3.12
CA PHE A 12 2.36 -5.65 -3.49
C PHE A 12 3.43 -5.60 -2.41
N TYR A 13 3.06 -5.50 -1.13
CA TYR A 13 4.01 -5.53 -0.02
C TYR A 13 4.84 -6.83 0.02
N ILE A 14 4.19 -7.99 -0.17
CA ILE A 14 4.89 -9.29 -0.24
C ILE A 14 5.89 -9.31 -1.41
N LYS A 15 5.50 -8.81 -2.58
CA LYS A 15 6.40 -8.70 -3.74
C LYS A 15 7.59 -7.79 -3.47
N VAL A 16 7.36 -6.64 -2.83
CA VAL A 16 8.44 -5.72 -2.45
C VAL A 16 9.41 -6.41 -1.48
N LYS A 17 8.92 -7.07 -0.43
CA LYS A 17 9.78 -7.82 0.51
C LYS A 17 10.55 -8.96 -0.16
N ALA A 18 9.97 -9.63 -1.15
CA ALA A 18 10.66 -10.70 -1.88
C ALA A 18 11.69 -10.15 -2.88
N SER A 19 11.54 -8.89 -3.33
CA SER A 19 12.41 -8.28 -4.33
C SER A 19 13.73 -7.73 -3.77
N THR A 20 13.87 -7.66 -2.45
CA THR A 20 15.05 -7.08 -1.79
C THR A 20 15.33 -7.78 -0.45
N SER A 21 16.61 -8.01 -0.16
CA SER A 21 17.09 -8.46 1.17
C SER A 21 17.51 -7.29 2.07
N ASP A 22 17.15 -6.05 1.71
CA ASP A 22 17.69 -4.83 2.30
C ASP A 22 16.97 -4.41 3.59
N SER A 23 17.53 -3.39 4.23
CA SER A 23 16.98 -2.78 5.45
C SER A 23 15.52 -2.32 5.29
N GLU A 24 14.77 -2.29 6.38
CA GLU A 24 13.37 -1.83 6.42
C GLU A 24 13.19 -0.43 5.79
N LYS A 25 14.19 0.45 5.91
CA LYS A 25 14.19 1.77 5.28
C LYS A 25 14.10 1.69 3.75
N GLN A 26 14.88 0.81 3.13
CA GLN A 26 14.86 0.63 1.67
C GLN A 26 13.58 -0.05 1.21
N VAL A 27 13.10 -1.06 1.95
CA VAL A 27 11.80 -1.70 1.68
C VAL A 27 10.68 -0.66 1.73
N ARG A 28 10.71 0.26 2.71
CA ARG A 28 9.76 1.36 2.86
C ARG A 28 9.81 2.32 1.67
N GLU A 29 11.00 2.75 1.27
CA GLU A 29 11.17 3.65 0.11
C GLU A 29 10.67 3.01 -1.18
N ILE A 30 11.01 1.74 -1.45
CA ILE A 30 10.53 1.00 -2.63
C ILE A 30 9.02 0.83 -2.59
N PHE A 31 8.48 0.46 -1.42
CA PHE A 31 7.04 0.30 -1.24
C PHE A 31 6.29 1.60 -1.54
N ILE A 32 6.65 2.70 -0.86
CA ILE A 32 5.98 3.99 -1.03
C ILE A 32 6.07 4.48 -2.48
N ASN A 33 7.25 4.43 -3.09
CA ASN A 33 7.46 4.90 -4.46
C ASN A 33 6.78 4.02 -5.52
N GLY A 34 6.45 2.78 -5.19
CA GLY A 34 5.76 1.86 -6.08
C GLY A 34 4.25 1.82 -5.91
N LEU A 35 3.68 2.52 -4.92
CA LEU A 35 2.22 2.60 -4.72
C LEU A 35 1.51 3.21 -5.93
N SER A 36 0.23 2.86 -6.09
CA SER A 36 -0.65 3.61 -6.99
C SER A 36 -0.79 5.06 -6.51
N SER A 37 -1.10 5.99 -7.41
CA SER A 37 -1.24 7.41 -7.04
C SER A 37 -2.24 7.63 -5.90
N GLU A 38 -3.35 6.88 -5.88
CA GLU A 38 -4.34 6.96 -4.81
C GLU A 38 -3.77 6.48 -3.46
N ASN A 39 -3.11 5.31 -3.44
CA ASN A 39 -2.53 4.78 -2.20
C ASN A 39 -1.30 5.56 -1.74
N TYR A 40 -0.55 6.17 -2.66
CA TYR A 40 0.55 7.07 -2.36
C TYR A 40 0.04 8.31 -1.59
N LEU A 41 -1.02 8.94 -2.08
CA LEU A 41 -1.63 10.10 -1.40
C LEU A 41 -2.15 9.75 0.00
N GLU A 42 -2.69 8.54 0.19
CA GLU A 42 -3.05 8.06 1.52
C GLU A 42 -1.81 7.78 2.39
N ALA A 43 -0.74 7.24 1.80
CA ALA A 43 0.51 6.99 2.51
C ALA A 43 1.15 8.28 3.03
N GLU A 44 1.07 9.38 2.27
CA GLU A 44 1.57 10.70 2.66
C GLU A 44 0.85 11.29 3.88
N LYS A 45 -0.40 10.89 4.15
CA LYS A 45 -1.15 11.36 5.33
C LYS A 45 -0.67 10.74 6.64
N PHE A 46 0.13 9.67 6.56
CA PHE A 46 0.66 9.02 7.75
C PHE A 46 2.01 9.60 8.13
N GLU A 47 2.22 9.84 9.43
CA GLU A 47 3.47 10.38 9.95
C GLU A 47 4.67 9.48 9.60
N SER A 48 5.82 10.10 9.35
CA SER A 48 7.06 9.39 9.02
C SER A 48 7.57 8.46 10.14
N GLY A 49 6.98 8.51 11.34
CA GLY A 49 7.36 7.72 12.51
C GLY A 49 6.70 6.35 12.64
N ILE A 50 5.69 6.01 11.83
CA ILE A 50 5.04 4.69 11.93
C ILE A 50 5.86 3.58 11.25
N LEU A 51 5.78 2.36 11.80
CA LEU A 51 6.45 1.18 11.25
C LEU A 51 5.88 0.83 9.86
N LEU A 52 6.70 0.21 8.99
CA LEU A 52 6.26 -0.13 7.65
C LEU A 52 5.06 -1.10 7.66
N ASN A 53 5.08 -2.11 8.53
CA ASN A 53 3.96 -3.05 8.67
C ASN A 53 2.65 -2.35 9.09
N GLU A 54 2.76 -1.33 9.94
CA GLU A 54 1.60 -0.55 10.37
C GLU A 54 1.04 0.28 9.21
N LEU A 55 1.90 0.95 8.44
CA LEU A 55 1.51 1.68 7.23
C LEU A 55 0.78 0.75 6.23
N VAL A 56 1.34 -0.43 5.98
CA VAL A 56 0.72 -1.43 5.08
C VAL A 56 -0.67 -1.83 5.58
N GLY A 57 -0.83 -2.08 6.88
CA GLY A 57 -2.11 -2.42 7.48
C GLY A 57 -3.16 -1.33 7.29
N ARG A 58 -2.78 -0.06 7.55
CA ARG A 58 -3.68 1.09 7.37
C ARG A 58 -4.11 1.26 5.90
N LEU A 59 -3.17 1.17 4.97
CA LEU A 59 -3.48 1.25 3.53
C LEU A 59 -4.37 0.09 3.05
N TRP A 60 -4.18 -1.11 3.60
CA TRP A 60 -5.01 -2.27 3.26
C TRP A 60 -6.47 -2.11 3.72
N VAL A 61 -6.68 -1.53 4.90
CA VAL A 61 -8.04 -1.18 5.39
C VAL A 61 -8.69 -0.17 4.44
N LEU A 62 -8.00 0.92 4.09
CA LEU A 62 -8.52 1.93 3.17
C LEU A 62 -8.85 1.36 1.78
N GLU A 63 -8.00 0.49 1.24
CA GLU A 63 -8.27 -0.20 -0.03
C GLU A 63 -9.55 -1.05 0.06
N SER A 64 -9.74 -1.76 1.18
CA SER A 64 -10.90 -2.62 1.41
C SER A 64 -12.19 -1.81 1.57
N GLU A 65 -12.15 -0.70 2.30
CA GLU A 65 -13.29 0.21 2.47
C GLU A 65 -13.73 0.83 1.14
N ARG A 66 -12.79 1.25 0.28
CA ARG A 66 -13.12 1.76 -1.06
C ARG A 66 -13.77 0.70 -1.95
N LYS A 67 -13.25 -0.53 -1.92
CA LYS A 67 -13.86 -1.66 -2.66
C LYS A 67 -15.29 -1.93 -2.18
N ALA A 68 -15.51 -1.95 -0.85
CA ALA A 68 -16.84 -2.13 -0.27
C ALA A 68 -17.81 -1.01 -0.69
N LYS A 69 -17.36 0.25 -0.68
CA LYS A 69 -18.15 1.40 -1.12
C LYS A 69 -18.54 1.30 -2.60
N TYR A 70 -17.60 0.89 -3.46
CA TYR A 70 -17.87 0.73 -4.90
C TYR A 70 -18.89 -0.37 -5.19
N ILE A 71 -18.82 -1.50 -4.48
CA ILE A 71 -19.81 -2.58 -4.60
C ILE A 71 -21.19 -2.09 -4.20
N LYS A 72 -21.29 -1.34 -3.09
CA LYS A 72 -22.57 -0.79 -2.62
C LYS A 72 -23.20 0.16 -3.65
N LEU A 73 -22.42 1.05 -4.25
CA LEU A 73 -22.90 1.99 -5.28
C LEU A 73 -23.30 1.31 -6.61
N LYS A 74 -22.84 0.09 -6.87
CA LYS A 74 -23.16 -0.69 -8.08
C LYS A 74 -24.36 -1.61 -7.91
N ALA A 75 -24.84 -1.79 -6.68
CA ALA A 75 -25.98 -2.64 -6.34
C ALA A 75 -27.30 -1.85 -6.26
N GLU A 76 -27.24 -0.53 -6.40
CA GLU A 76 -28.36 0.42 -6.53
C GLU A 76 -28.61 0.77 -8.00
#